data_AF-A0AA39YQM8-F1
#
_entry.id   AF-A0AA39YQM8-F1
#
_cell.length_a   1.000
_cell.length_b   1.000
_cell.length_c   1.000
_cell.angle_alpha   90.00
_cell.angle_beta   90.00
_cell.angle_gamma   90.00
#
_symmetry.space_group_name_H-M   'P 1'
#
loop_
_entity.id
_entity.type
_entity.pdbx_description
1 polymer ?
#
loop_
_entity_poly.entity_id
_entity_poly.type
_entity_poly.pdbx_seq_one_letter_code
_entity_poly.pdbx_strand_id
1 'polypeptide(L)'
;MAQVPAQTIHRDPQLFGWILLPITLVMILTGILRHYASVLLQTAPKRLDQKTMREQRSLLHGINVRGNFHVLSRPSFIARREALTAAYESGAYLKDPERRGQPPANPMSDPSSMEGMMGMMKNQMAMIIPNTLIMSWINAFFSGYVIMKLPFPLTIKFKSMLQAGVATRDMDPRWMSSISWYFLCIFGLQSVFNFILGDNNAASQMAQQMGQMGPQTGQMFGPGVDPDKQFLGEVENLAVIEHYSVLDGVEQRLLEGINV
;
A
#
# COMPACT_ATOMS: atom_id res chain seq x y z
N MET A 1 -34.29 -5.39 -22.08
CA MET A 1 -32.83 -5.27 -22.28
C MET A 1 -32.56 -5.46 -23.76
N ALA A 2 -32.18 -4.40 -24.49
CA ALA A 2 -31.93 -4.51 -25.92
C ALA A 2 -30.72 -5.42 -26.17
N GLN A 3 -30.89 -6.49 -26.94
CA GLN A 3 -29.77 -7.29 -27.43
C GLN A 3 -28.93 -6.41 -28.35
N VAL A 4 -27.73 -6.03 -27.89
CA VAL A 4 -26.74 -5.37 -28.73
C VAL A 4 -26.42 -6.33 -29.87
N PRO A 5 -26.53 -5.92 -31.15
CA PRO A 5 -26.25 -6.80 -32.28
C PRO A 5 -24.85 -7.39 -32.15
N ALA A 6 -24.69 -8.67 -32.49
CA ALA A 6 -23.41 -9.35 -32.42
C ALA A 6 -22.42 -8.67 -33.37
N GLN A 7 -21.61 -7.75 -32.85
CA GLN A 7 -20.55 -7.11 -33.62
C GLN A 7 -19.44 -8.14 -33.86
N THR A 8 -19.20 -8.45 -35.14
CA THR A 8 -18.07 -9.22 -35.64
C THR A 8 -17.19 -8.28 -36.47
N ILE A 9 -16.10 -7.81 -35.88
CA ILE A 9 -15.08 -7.03 -36.57
C ILE A 9 -14.06 -8.02 -37.16
N HIS A 10 -13.95 -8.05 -38.49
CA HIS A 10 -12.90 -8.77 -39.18
C HIS A 10 -11.56 -8.07 -38.90
N ARG A 11 -10.61 -8.82 -38.34
CA ARG A 11 -9.30 -8.33 -37.93
C ARG A 11 -8.23 -9.12 -38.66
N ASP A 12 -7.10 -8.48 -38.91
CA ASP A 12 -5.91 -9.16 -39.36
C ASP A 12 -5.35 -10.04 -38.22
N PRO A 13 -5.27 -11.37 -38.39
CA PRO A 13 -4.70 -12.28 -37.40
C PRO A 13 -3.24 -11.94 -37.05
N GLN A 14 -2.50 -11.30 -37.95
CA GLN A 14 -1.09 -10.95 -37.72
C GLN A 14 -0.95 -9.87 -36.63
N LEU A 15 -1.90 -8.94 -36.52
CA LEU A 15 -1.90 -7.90 -35.47
C LEU A 15 -1.94 -8.50 -34.07
N PHE A 16 -2.57 -9.67 -33.90
CA PHE A 16 -2.60 -10.34 -32.61
C PHE A 16 -1.19 -10.75 -32.15
N GLY A 17 -0.43 -11.43 -33.01
CA GLY A 17 0.93 -11.87 -32.69
C GLY A 17 1.91 -10.72 -32.55
N TRP A 18 1.84 -9.74 -33.45
CA TRP A 18 2.77 -8.61 -33.50
C TRP A 18 2.50 -7.52 -32.46
N ILE A 19 1.34 -7.51 -31.81
CA ILE A 19 1.02 -6.53 -30.76
C ILE A 19 0.99 -7.18 -29.37
N LEU A 20 0.31 -8.32 -29.16
CA LEU A 20 0.23 -8.92 -27.83
C LEU A 20 1.58 -9.41 -27.33
N LEU A 21 2.32 -10.14 -28.19
CA LEU A 21 3.56 -10.79 -27.78
C LEU A 21 4.62 -9.74 -27.42
N PRO A 22 4.85 -8.67 -28.22
CA PRO A 22 5.80 -7.63 -27.82
C PRO A 22 5.37 -6.88 -26.56
N ILE A 23 4.09 -6.53 -26.41
CA ILE A 23 3.62 -5.83 -25.20
C ILE A 23 3.84 -6.71 -23.97
N THR A 24 3.45 -7.99 -24.00
CA THR A 24 3.62 -8.90 -22.86
C THR A 24 5.09 -9.13 -22.52
N LEU A 25 5.94 -9.32 -23.52
CA LEU A 25 7.38 -9.52 -23.33
C LEU A 25 8.04 -8.27 -22.73
N VAL A 26 7.73 -7.08 -23.27
CA VAL A 26 8.23 -5.80 -22.72
C VAL A 26 7.73 -5.62 -21.29
N MET A 27 6.49 -5.97 -20.98
CA MET A 27 5.95 -5.89 -19.62
C MET A 27 6.69 -6.80 -18.64
N ILE A 28 7.01 -8.03 -19.04
CA ILE A 28 7.78 -8.96 -18.20
C ILE A 28 9.20 -8.42 -17.99
N LEU A 29 9.90 -8.04 -19.07
CA LEU A 29 11.28 -7.53 -18.99
C LEU A 29 11.37 -6.24 -18.17
N THR A 30 10.46 -5.30 -18.36
CA THR A 30 10.43 -4.04 -17.60
C THR A 30 10.08 -4.30 -16.14
N GLY A 31 9.20 -5.27 -15.84
CA GLY A 31 8.92 -5.69 -14.46
C GLY A 31 10.14 -6.28 -13.75
N ILE A 32 10.89 -7.15 -14.43
CA ILE A 32 12.15 -7.74 -13.92
C ILE A 32 13.21 -6.65 -13.72
N LEU A 33 13.41 -5.80 -14.73
CA LEU A 33 14.37 -4.70 -14.66
C LEU A 33 14.03 -3.74 -13.51
N ARG A 34 12.75 -3.40 -13.34
CA ARG A 34 12.26 -2.58 -12.22
C ARG A 34 12.54 -3.25 -10.89
N HIS A 35 12.33 -4.56 -10.76
CA HIS A 35 12.62 -5.28 -9.53
C HIS A 35 14.09 -5.11 -9.13
N TYR A 36 15.02 -5.41 -10.05
CA TYR A 36 16.44 -5.25 -9.79
C TYR A 36 16.85 -3.80 -9.58
N ALA A 37 16.31 -2.85 -10.36
CA ALA A 37 16.56 -1.44 -10.16
C ALA A 37 16.07 -0.97 -8.79
N SER A 38 14.92 -1.44 -8.33
CA SER A 38 14.40 -1.14 -6.99
C SER A 38 15.32 -1.70 -5.91
N VAL A 39 15.76 -2.96 -6.03
CA VAL A 39 16.71 -3.58 -5.09
C VAL A 39 18.04 -2.81 -5.05
N LEU A 40 18.54 -2.36 -6.20
CA LEU A 40 19.78 -1.58 -6.28
C LEU A 40 19.63 -0.15 -5.75
N LEU A 41 18.44 0.44 -5.91
CA LEU A 41 18.13 1.80 -5.44
C LEU A 41 17.67 1.83 -3.97
N GLN A 42 17.40 0.68 -3.36
CA GLN A 42 17.12 0.57 -1.93
C GLN A 42 18.32 1.10 -1.16
N THR A 43 18.15 2.28 -0.60
CA THR A 43 19.13 2.85 0.33
C THR A 43 19.14 2.00 1.59
N ALA A 44 20.32 1.68 2.11
CA ALA A 44 20.46 1.03 3.40
C ALA A 44 19.62 1.78 4.46
N PRO A 45 18.88 1.05 5.33
CA PRO A 45 18.06 1.68 6.35
C PRO A 45 18.94 2.60 7.19
N LYS A 46 18.65 3.90 7.16
CA LYS A 46 19.40 4.89 7.92
C LYS A 46 19.30 4.53 9.40
N ARG A 47 20.42 4.64 10.12
CA ARG A 47 20.42 4.50 11.58
C ARG A 47 19.60 5.66 12.14
N LEU A 48 18.39 5.36 12.62
CA LEU A 48 17.55 6.31 13.30
C LEU A 48 18.25 6.76 14.59
N ASP A 49 18.14 8.05 14.91
CA ASP A 49 18.68 8.61 16.15
C ASP A 49 18.09 7.89 17.38
N GLN A 50 18.89 7.71 18.43
CA GLN A 50 18.49 6.93 19.61
C GLN A 50 17.26 7.55 20.30
N LYS A 51 17.15 8.88 20.32
CA LYS A 51 16.01 9.58 20.91
C LYS A 51 14.74 9.39 20.08
N THR A 52 14.82 9.53 18.77
CA THR A 52 13.70 9.24 17.85
C THR A 52 13.25 7.77 17.95
N MET A 53 14.20 6.84 18.05
CA MET A 53 13.89 5.41 18.24
C MET A 53 13.18 5.15 19.57
N ARG A 54 13.60 5.82 20.65
CA ARG A 54 12.96 5.74 21.96
C ARG A 54 11.53 6.25 21.90
N GLU A 55 11.31 7.40 21.26
CA GLU A 55 9.99 8.00 21.06
C GLU A 55 9.05 7.02 20.31
N GLN A 56 9.45 6.55 19.13
CA GLN A 56 8.66 5.62 18.33
C GLN A 56 8.37 4.29 19.04
N ARG A 57 9.40 3.68 19.65
CA ARG A 57 9.23 2.40 20.38
C ARG A 57 8.36 2.56 21.61
N SER A 58 8.46 3.70 22.31
CA SER A 58 7.62 3.97 23.46
C SER A 58 6.15 4.09 23.05
N LEU A 59 5.83 4.76 21.95
CA LEU A 59 4.45 4.86 21.45
C LEU A 59 3.92 3.48 21.01
N LEU A 60 4.74 2.71 20.27
CA LEU A 60 4.39 1.34 19.89
C LEU A 60 4.18 0.44 21.11
N HIS A 61 4.92 0.65 22.19
CA HIS A 61 4.70 -0.07 23.44
C HIS A 61 3.32 0.24 24.03
N GLY A 62 2.90 1.50 24.06
CA GLY A 62 1.54 1.89 24.49
C GLY A 62 0.45 1.22 23.64
N ILE A 63 0.58 1.30 22.31
CA ILE A 63 -0.35 0.66 21.38
C ILE A 63 -0.41 -0.85 21.59
N ASN A 64 0.72 -1.50 21.84
CA ASN A 64 0.78 -2.93 22.10
C ASN A 64 0.17 -3.31 23.45
N VAL A 65 0.35 -2.50 24.48
CA VAL A 65 -0.31 -2.69 25.78
C VAL A 65 -1.82 -2.52 25.64
N ARG A 66 -2.28 -1.53 24.86
CA ARG A 66 -3.70 -1.35 24.51
C ARG A 66 -4.25 -2.46 23.62
N GLY A 67 -3.47 -3.01 22.69
CA GLY A 67 -3.93 -4.09 21.81
C GLY A 67 -4.00 -5.44 22.54
N ASN A 68 -3.08 -5.67 23.48
CA ASN A 68 -2.87 -6.97 24.12
C ASN A 68 -3.11 -6.94 25.63
N PHE A 69 -3.91 -6.00 26.14
CA PHE A 69 -4.17 -5.88 27.60
C PHE A 69 -4.76 -7.16 28.19
N HIS A 70 -5.56 -7.88 27.40
CA HIS A 70 -6.27 -9.09 27.80
C HIS A 70 -5.34 -10.27 28.16
N VAL A 71 -4.08 -10.26 27.72
CA VAL A 71 -3.08 -11.29 28.07
C VAL A 71 -2.48 -11.03 29.46
N LEU A 72 -2.61 -9.81 29.96
CA LEU A 72 -1.99 -9.40 31.21
C LEU A 72 -2.87 -9.73 32.41
N SER A 73 -2.24 -9.91 33.57
CA SER A 73 -2.96 -9.92 34.84
C SER A 73 -3.34 -8.49 35.22
N ARG A 74 -4.46 -8.33 35.94
CA ARG A 74 -4.98 -7.01 36.34
C ARG A 74 -3.94 -6.13 37.05
N PRO A 75 -3.15 -6.63 38.02
CA PRO A 75 -2.11 -5.81 38.66
C PRO A 75 -1.01 -5.39 37.68
N SER A 76 -0.62 -6.28 36.76
CA SER A 76 0.43 -6.00 35.77
C SER A 76 0.00 -4.97 34.73
N PHE A 77 -1.26 -5.01 34.31
CA PHE A 77 -1.80 -4.00 33.40
C PHE A 77 -1.88 -2.63 34.06
N ILE A 78 -2.40 -2.56 35.29
CA ILE A 78 -2.52 -1.29 36.04
C ILE A 78 -1.14 -0.65 36.22
N ALA A 79 -0.14 -1.41 36.67
CA ALA A 79 1.22 -0.90 36.85
C ALA A 79 1.84 -0.37 35.54
N ARG A 80 1.64 -1.06 34.42
CA ARG A 80 2.13 -0.62 33.10
C ARG A 80 1.38 0.59 32.59
N ARG A 81 0.06 0.63 32.75
CA ARG A 81 -0.78 1.77 32.38
C ARG A 81 -0.34 3.01 33.14
N GLU A 82 -0.21 2.94 34.46
CA GLU A 82 0.21 4.08 35.28
C GLU A 82 1.63 4.55 34.94
N ALA A 83 2.58 3.63 34.76
CA ALA A 83 3.93 3.97 34.35
C ALA A 83 3.97 4.65 32.97
N LEU A 84 3.18 4.17 32.01
CA LEU A 84 3.09 4.76 30.66
C LEU A 84 2.39 6.10 30.67
N THR A 85 1.26 6.22 31.38
CA THR A 85 0.53 7.48 31.55
C THR A 85 1.43 8.54 32.17
N ALA A 86 2.11 8.24 33.28
CA ALA A 86 3.03 9.19 33.91
C ALA A 86 4.22 9.55 33.00
N ALA A 87 4.75 8.61 32.22
CA ALA A 87 5.87 8.87 31.33
C ALA A 87 5.49 9.68 30.07
N TYR A 88 4.27 9.49 29.55
CA TYR A 88 3.71 10.27 28.45
C TYR A 88 3.30 11.68 28.92
N GLU A 89 2.68 11.79 30.10
CA GLU A 89 2.33 13.07 30.72
C GLU A 89 3.53 13.86 31.27
N SER A 90 4.68 13.22 31.51
CA SER A 90 5.93 13.93 31.83
C SER A 90 6.75 14.27 30.59
N GLY A 91 6.42 13.70 29.42
CA GLY A 91 7.19 13.88 28.20
C GLY A 91 8.56 13.19 28.24
N ALA A 92 8.77 12.22 29.14
CA ALA A 92 10.08 11.57 29.36
C ALA A 92 10.60 10.78 28.15
N TYR A 93 9.71 10.45 27.20
CA TYR A 93 10.03 9.74 25.96
C TYR A 93 10.09 10.64 24.73
N LEU A 94 9.82 11.94 24.85
CA LEU A 94 9.94 12.90 23.76
C LEU A 94 11.40 13.10 23.37
N LYS A 95 11.65 13.25 22.07
CA LYS A 95 12.99 13.55 21.53
C LYS A 95 13.52 14.89 22.06
N ASP A 96 12.64 15.88 22.16
CA ASP A 96 12.92 17.23 22.67
C ASP A 96 11.89 17.61 23.76
N PRO A 97 12.21 17.38 25.06
CA PRO A 97 11.31 17.72 26.17
C PRO A 97 10.97 19.22 26.25
N GLU A 98 11.81 20.09 25.70
CA GLU A 98 11.64 21.55 25.69
C GLU A 98 10.69 22.07 24.60
N ARG A 99 10.31 21.23 23.62
CA ARG A 99 9.37 21.61 22.54
C ARG A 99 7.92 21.22 22.84
N ARG A 100 7.63 20.85 24.09
CA ARG A 100 6.30 20.47 24.55
C ARG A 100 5.27 21.57 24.24
N GLY A 101 4.19 21.20 23.56
CA GLY A 101 3.12 22.13 23.16
C GLY A 101 3.48 23.15 22.07
N GLN A 102 4.66 23.06 21.44
CA GLN A 102 4.97 23.90 20.28
C GLN A 102 4.38 23.29 19.01
N PRO A 103 3.80 24.10 18.10
CA PRO A 103 3.33 23.60 16.82
C PRO A 103 4.48 22.87 16.09
N PRO A 104 4.17 21.78 15.35
CA PRO A 104 5.17 20.99 14.67
C PRO A 104 6.06 21.94 13.85
N ALA A 105 7.38 21.83 14.03
CA ALA A 105 8.29 22.49 13.10
C ALA A 105 7.94 21.93 11.72
N ASN A 106 7.72 22.82 10.76
CA ASN A 106 7.33 22.43 9.41
C ASN A 106 8.16 21.22 8.97
N PRO A 107 7.55 20.15 8.43
CA PRO A 107 8.29 18.98 7.94
C PRO A 107 9.31 19.29 6.83
N MET A 108 9.27 20.50 6.28
CA MET A 108 10.27 21.02 5.34
C MET A 108 11.48 21.69 6.03
N SER A 109 11.41 21.94 7.34
CA SER A 109 12.44 22.63 8.12
C SER A 109 13.39 21.70 8.86
N ASP A 110 13.01 20.42 9.05
CA ASP A 110 13.90 19.41 9.63
C ASP A 110 14.53 18.57 8.50
N PRO A 111 15.84 18.70 8.23
CA PRO A 111 16.54 17.99 7.16
C PRO A 111 16.37 16.47 7.22
N SER A 112 16.17 15.90 8.41
CA SER A 112 15.95 14.47 8.59
C SER A 112 14.56 14.01 8.12
N SER A 113 13.54 14.85 8.34
CA SER A 113 12.17 14.62 7.89
C SER A 113 12.01 14.90 6.39
N MET A 114 12.68 15.92 5.87
CA MET A 114 12.72 16.22 4.44
C MET A 114 13.42 15.11 3.67
N GLU A 115 14.48 14.52 4.22
CA GLU A 115 15.16 13.41 3.53
C GLU A 115 14.42 12.07 3.65
N GLY A 116 13.67 11.84 4.73
CA GLY A 116 12.71 10.73 4.80
C GLY A 116 11.58 10.89 3.78
N MET A 117 11.05 12.11 3.65
CA MET A 117 10.06 12.47 2.63
C MET A 117 10.64 12.34 1.22
N MET A 118 11.87 12.78 0.99
CA MET A 118 12.56 12.65 -0.30
C MET A 118 12.90 11.19 -0.61
N GLY A 119 13.20 10.36 0.39
CA GLY A 119 13.35 8.91 0.24
C GLY A 119 12.05 8.23 -0.17
N MET A 120 10.92 8.63 0.45
CA MET A 120 9.58 8.17 0.06
C MET A 120 9.19 8.68 -1.34
N MET A 121 9.47 9.95 -1.64
CA MET A 121 9.23 10.56 -2.95
C MET A 121 10.09 9.93 -4.03
N LYS A 122 11.37 9.63 -3.75
CA LYS A 122 12.27 8.92 -4.68
C LYS A 122 11.74 7.53 -4.97
N ASN A 123 11.27 6.80 -3.96
CA ASN A 123 10.62 5.51 -4.17
C ASN A 123 9.33 5.66 -4.99
N GLN A 124 8.47 6.64 -4.69
CA GLN A 124 7.25 6.91 -5.46
C GLN A 124 7.56 7.34 -6.91
N MET A 125 8.60 8.14 -7.12
CA MET A 125 9.03 8.63 -8.44
C MET A 125 9.66 7.50 -9.27
N ALA A 126 10.46 6.64 -8.64
CA ALA A 126 10.97 5.41 -9.26
C ALA A 126 9.84 4.45 -9.67
N MET A 127 8.63 4.62 -9.12
CA MET A 127 7.43 3.87 -9.52
C MET A 127 6.58 4.55 -10.59
N ILE A 128 6.48 5.89 -10.58
CA ILE A 128 5.67 6.65 -11.56
C ILE A 128 6.35 6.71 -12.93
N ILE A 129 7.67 6.95 -12.96
CA ILE A 129 8.40 7.17 -14.22
C ILE A 129 8.25 5.97 -15.17
N PRO A 130 8.48 4.70 -14.74
CA PRO A 130 8.33 3.57 -15.64
C PRO A 130 6.90 3.41 -16.19
N ASN A 131 5.90 3.63 -15.34
CA ASN A 131 4.49 3.46 -15.73
C ASN A 131 4.05 4.47 -16.79
N THR A 132 4.45 5.73 -16.62
CA THR A 132 4.14 6.80 -17.58
C THR A 132 4.89 6.60 -18.90
N LEU A 133 6.15 6.15 -18.84
CA LEU A 133 6.94 5.88 -20.05
C LEU A 133 6.35 4.73 -20.86
N ILE A 134 5.96 3.63 -20.21
CA ILE A 134 5.34 2.50 -20.92
C ILE A 134 3.98 2.91 -21.49
N MET A 135 3.16 3.65 -20.72
CA MET A 135 1.87 4.15 -21.22
C MET A 135 2.03 5.06 -22.45
N SER A 136 3.02 5.96 -22.42
CA SER A 136 3.35 6.83 -23.56
C SER A 136 3.85 6.03 -24.77
N TRP A 137 4.73 5.05 -24.54
CA TRP A 137 5.25 4.16 -25.59
C TRP A 137 4.14 3.36 -26.26
N ILE A 138 3.23 2.75 -25.49
CA ILE A 138 2.09 2.00 -26.04
C ILE A 138 1.15 2.91 -26.82
N ASN A 139 0.91 4.13 -26.34
CA ASN A 139 0.10 5.10 -27.05
C ASN A 139 0.74 5.54 -28.38
N ALA A 140 2.07 5.73 -28.42
CA ALA A 140 2.77 6.14 -29.63
C ALA A 140 2.83 5.05 -30.72
N PHE A 141 3.06 3.78 -30.33
CA PHE A 141 3.28 2.69 -31.29
C PHE A 141 2.06 1.81 -31.56
N PHE A 142 1.12 1.70 -30.61
CA PHE A 142 0.01 0.74 -30.67
C PHE A 142 -1.37 1.37 -30.45
N SER A 143 -1.52 2.68 -30.59
CA SER A 143 -2.83 3.36 -30.55
C SER A 143 -3.63 3.16 -31.84
N GLY A 144 -4.96 3.25 -31.77
CA GLY A 144 -5.87 3.13 -32.92
C GLY A 144 -6.32 1.71 -33.27
N TYR A 145 -5.75 0.67 -32.65
CA TYR A 145 -6.07 -0.72 -32.97
C TYR A 145 -7.02 -1.38 -31.97
N VAL A 146 -7.90 -2.23 -32.50
CA VAL A 146 -8.75 -3.14 -31.73
C VAL A 146 -8.17 -4.55 -31.87
N ILE A 147 -7.68 -5.13 -30.78
CA ILE A 147 -6.86 -6.35 -30.88
C ILE A 147 -7.66 -7.61 -30.60
N MET A 148 -8.35 -7.67 -29.45
CA MET A 148 -9.07 -8.88 -29.03
C MET A 148 -10.48 -8.57 -28.52
N LYS A 149 -11.35 -9.59 -28.57
CA LYS A 149 -12.70 -9.56 -27.98
C LYS A 149 -12.68 -10.45 -26.74
N LEU A 150 -13.07 -9.91 -25.60
CA LEU A 150 -13.11 -10.67 -24.36
C LEU A 150 -14.29 -11.64 -24.34
N PRO A 151 -14.12 -12.86 -23.78
CA PRO A 151 -15.16 -13.89 -23.78
C PRO A 151 -16.26 -13.67 -22.73
N PHE A 152 -16.16 -12.62 -21.91
CA PHE A 152 -17.11 -12.29 -20.85
C PHE A 152 -17.76 -10.91 -21.07
N PRO A 153 -19.01 -10.71 -20.63
CA PRO A 153 -19.69 -9.42 -20.71
C PRO A 153 -19.05 -8.40 -19.76
N LEU A 154 -18.92 -7.16 -20.22
CA LEU A 154 -18.35 -6.05 -19.46
C LEU A 154 -19.35 -4.90 -19.35
N THR A 155 -19.29 -4.16 -18.24
CA THR A 155 -20.13 -2.99 -18.03
C THR A 155 -19.60 -1.78 -18.81
N ILE A 156 -20.50 -0.86 -19.17
CA ILE A 156 -20.17 0.35 -19.96
C ILE A 156 -19.12 1.23 -19.26
N LYS A 157 -19.02 1.17 -17.93
CA LYS A 157 -18.01 1.92 -17.16
C LYS A 157 -16.57 1.55 -17.53
N PHE A 158 -16.33 0.31 -17.97
CA PHE A 158 -15.00 -0.11 -18.44
C PHE A 158 -14.69 0.39 -19.86
N LYS A 159 -15.66 0.91 -20.62
CA LYS A 159 -15.48 1.32 -22.01
C LYS A 159 -14.44 2.41 -22.19
N SER A 160 -14.44 3.45 -21.36
CA SER A 160 -13.46 4.54 -21.43
C SER A 160 -12.03 4.07 -21.16
N MET A 161 -11.87 3.00 -20.37
CA MET A 161 -10.59 2.39 -20.05
C MET A 161 -10.16 1.34 -21.09
N LEU A 162 -11.11 0.56 -21.61
CA LEU A 162 -10.88 -0.56 -22.52
C LEU A 162 -10.77 -0.15 -24.01
N GLN A 163 -11.23 1.05 -24.33
CA GLN A 163 -11.23 1.61 -25.68
C GLN A 163 -10.46 2.93 -25.77
N ALA A 164 -9.61 3.21 -24.78
CA ALA A 164 -8.66 4.31 -24.86
C ALA A 164 -7.82 4.13 -26.15
N GLY A 165 -7.81 5.16 -27.00
CA GLY A 165 -7.14 5.13 -28.31
C GLY A 165 -8.01 4.70 -29.50
N VAL A 166 -9.28 4.32 -29.31
CA VAL A 166 -10.21 3.99 -30.40
C VAL A 166 -11.43 4.92 -30.34
N ALA A 167 -11.52 5.86 -31.29
CA ALA A 167 -12.54 6.92 -31.28
C ALA A 167 -13.92 6.46 -31.81
N THR A 168 -14.51 5.40 -31.25
CA THR A 168 -15.84 4.91 -31.66
C THR A 168 -16.84 4.83 -30.50
N ARG A 169 -17.95 5.58 -30.63
CA ARG A 169 -18.97 5.74 -29.56
C ARG A 169 -19.87 4.52 -29.37
N ASP A 170 -20.05 3.68 -30.39
CA ASP A 170 -21.05 2.60 -30.41
C ASP A 170 -20.46 1.18 -30.40
N MET A 171 -19.14 1.06 -30.16
CA MET A 171 -18.45 -0.23 -30.08
C MET A 171 -18.76 -0.96 -28.76
N ASP A 172 -18.99 -2.28 -28.83
CA ASP A 172 -19.23 -3.15 -27.67
C ASP A 172 -18.03 -3.09 -26.69
N PRO A 173 -18.25 -2.87 -25.37
CA PRO A 173 -17.19 -2.84 -24.35
C PRO A 173 -16.30 -4.10 -24.28
N ARG A 174 -16.72 -5.22 -24.87
CA ARG A 174 -15.90 -6.44 -24.96
C ARG A 174 -14.69 -6.30 -25.88
N TRP A 175 -14.71 -5.31 -26.77
CA TRP A 175 -13.60 -5.00 -27.66
C TRP A 175 -12.53 -4.20 -26.94
N MET A 176 -11.33 -4.76 -26.92
CA MET A 176 -10.20 -4.24 -26.16
C MET A 176 -9.13 -3.65 -27.08
N SER A 177 -8.64 -2.45 -26.73
CA SER A 177 -7.50 -1.81 -27.39
C SER A 177 -6.16 -2.28 -26.82
N SER A 178 -5.05 -1.89 -27.46
CA SER A 178 -3.68 -2.18 -27.01
C SER A 178 -3.33 -1.61 -25.65
N ILE A 179 -3.86 -0.44 -25.33
CA ILE A 179 -3.68 0.22 -24.02
C ILE A 179 -4.31 -0.61 -22.91
N SER A 180 -5.42 -1.24 -23.22
CA SER A 180 -6.22 -1.99 -22.28
C SER A 180 -5.65 -3.39 -22.04
N TRP A 181 -5.00 -3.97 -23.06
CA TRP A 181 -4.16 -5.15 -22.88
C TRP A 181 -3.01 -4.88 -21.90
N TYR A 182 -2.38 -3.70 -21.96
CA TYR A 182 -1.37 -3.31 -20.98
C TYR A 182 -1.91 -3.24 -19.56
N PHE A 183 -3.08 -2.62 -19.34
CA PHE A 183 -3.73 -2.64 -18.02
C PHE A 183 -4.03 -4.06 -17.55
N LEU A 184 -4.46 -4.96 -18.44
CA LEU A 184 -4.65 -6.37 -18.10
C LEU A 184 -3.33 -7.02 -17.69
N CYS A 185 -2.24 -6.78 -18.41
CA CYS A 185 -0.91 -7.27 -18.06
C CYS A 185 -0.43 -6.76 -16.70
N ILE A 186 -0.70 -5.50 -16.33
CA ILE A 186 -0.32 -4.94 -15.01
C ILE A 186 -0.90 -5.78 -13.86
N PHE A 187 -2.17 -6.15 -13.95
CA PHE A 187 -2.84 -6.92 -12.89
C PHE A 187 -2.61 -8.42 -13.03
N GLY A 188 -2.55 -8.94 -14.26
CA GLY A 188 -2.46 -10.38 -14.53
C GLY A 188 -1.06 -10.97 -14.39
N LEU A 189 0.00 -10.16 -14.54
CA LEU A 189 1.38 -10.65 -14.44
C LEU A 189 1.90 -10.77 -13.01
N GLN A 190 1.13 -10.37 -12.00
CA GLN A 190 1.54 -10.49 -10.59
C GLN A 190 1.91 -11.93 -10.21
N SER A 191 1.09 -12.91 -10.59
CA SER A 191 1.39 -14.33 -10.32
C SER A 191 2.64 -14.81 -11.05
N VAL A 192 2.90 -14.28 -12.26
CA VAL A 192 4.10 -14.60 -13.04
C VAL A 192 5.34 -14.00 -12.37
N PHE A 193 5.27 -12.75 -11.89
CA PHE A 193 6.36 -12.13 -11.15
C PHE A 193 6.62 -12.81 -9.81
N ASN A 194 5.58 -13.23 -9.09
CA ASN A 194 5.74 -14.01 -7.86
C ASN A 194 6.43 -15.36 -8.13
N PHE A 195 6.10 -16.02 -9.24
CA PHE A 195 6.76 -17.27 -9.62
C PHE A 195 8.24 -17.08 -9.99
N ILE A 196 8.57 -16.02 -10.75
CA ILE A 196 9.93 -15.78 -11.24
C ILE A 196 10.84 -15.16 -10.16
N LEU A 197 10.32 -14.20 -9.38
CA LEU A 197 11.10 -13.33 -8.49
C LEU A 197 10.84 -13.63 -6.99
N GLY A 198 9.88 -14.49 -6.67
CA GLY A 198 9.46 -14.77 -5.29
C GLY A 198 8.53 -13.70 -4.70
N ASP A 199 8.20 -13.88 -3.41
CA ASP A 199 7.34 -12.98 -2.65
C ASP A 199 8.01 -11.62 -2.40
N ASN A 200 7.20 -10.56 -2.20
CA ASN A 200 7.65 -9.17 -2.01
C ASN A 200 8.42 -8.53 -3.18
N ASN A 201 8.22 -9.00 -4.42
CA ASN A 201 8.84 -8.39 -5.57
C ASN A 201 8.29 -6.96 -5.84
N ALA A 202 9.19 -6.01 -6.14
CA ALA A 202 8.83 -4.63 -6.50
C ALA A 202 8.09 -4.49 -7.84
N ALA A 203 7.98 -5.57 -8.63
CA ALA A 203 7.19 -5.62 -9.86
C ALA A 203 5.67 -5.65 -9.57
N SER A 204 5.26 -6.46 -8.58
CA SER A 204 3.86 -6.62 -8.16
C SER A 204 3.33 -5.44 -7.33
N GLN A 205 4.21 -4.61 -6.78
CA GLN A 205 3.82 -3.40 -6.06
C GLN A 205 3.04 -2.41 -6.93
N MET A 206 3.17 -2.45 -8.27
CA MET A 206 2.40 -1.60 -9.18
C MET A 206 0.88 -1.83 -9.04
N ALA A 207 0.46 -3.10 -9.04
CA ALA A 207 -0.96 -3.46 -8.89
C ALA A 207 -1.48 -3.06 -7.51
N GLN A 208 -0.67 -3.29 -6.46
CA GLN A 208 -1.01 -2.91 -5.09
C GLN A 208 -1.15 -1.39 -4.92
N GLN A 209 -0.29 -0.59 -5.56
CA GLN A 209 -0.35 0.86 -5.45
C GLN A 209 -1.55 1.45 -6.20
N MET A 210 -1.87 0.95 -7.39
CA MET A 210 -3.07 1.35 -8.13
C MET A 210 -4.35 0.95 -7.38
N GLY A 211 -4.32 -0.14 -6.61
CA GLY A 211 -5.40 -0.54 -5.70
C GLY A 211 -5.45 0.26 -4.38
N GLN A 212 -4.33 0.85 -3.96
CA GLN A 212 -4.22 1.66 -2.73
C GLN A 212 -4.57 3.15 -2.91
N MET A 213 -5.02 3.58 -4.09
CA MET A 213 -5.65 4.90 -4.30
C MET A 213 -7.04 5.05 -3.60
N GLY A 214 -7.36 4.17 -2.64
CA GLY A 214 -8.46 4.34 -1.69
C GLY A 214 -8.03 5.13 -0.45
N PRO A 215 -8.97 5.65 0.36
CA PRO A 215 -8.67 6.55 1.47
C PRO A 215 -7.62 5.95 2.41
N GLN A 216 -6.48 6.64 2.49
CA GLN A 216 -5.31 6.29 3.30
C GLN A 216 -5.71 6.02 4.75
N THR A 217 -5.48 4.79 5.21
CA THR A 217 -5.23 4.51 6.63
C THR A 217 -4.06 5.36 7.10
N GLY A 218 -4.32 6.22 8.08
CA GLY A 218 -3.42 7.27 8.56
C GLY A 218 -2.01 6.79 8.82
N GLN A 219 -1.04 7.49 8.23
CA GLN A 219 0.36 7.35 8.58
C GLN A 219 0.56 7.78 10.05
N MET A 220 0.63 6.81 10.94
CA MET A 220 0.93 7.01 12.37
C MET A 220 2.31 7.65 12.63
N PHE A 221 3.19 7.72 11.63
CA PHE A 221 4.53 8.32 11.74
C PHE A 221 4.85 9.24 10.56
N GLY A 222 3.83 9.96 10.06
CA GLY A 222 3.96 10.90 8.96
C GLY A 222 4.68 12.20 9.37
N PRO A 223 5.40 12.86 8.45
CA PRO A 223 5.97 14.17 8.71
C PRO A 223 4.84 15.18 9.01
N GLY A 224 4.84 15.77 10.21
CA GLY A 224 3.86 16.78 10.63
C GLY A 224 2.88 16.33 11.72
N VAL A 225 2.98 15.09 12.20
CA VAL A 225 2.25 14.65 13.40
C VAL A 225 3.08 15.02 14.63
N ASP A 226 2.46 15.73 15.57
CA ASP A 226 3.07 16.15 16.83
C ASP A 226 3.14 14.95 17.80
N PRO A 227 4.35 14.47 18.17
CA PRO A 227 4.50 13.30 19.04
C PRO A 227 3.87 13.49 20.42
N ASP A 228 3.84 14.72 20.95
CA ASP A 228 3.24 15.01 22.26
C ASP A 228 1.72 14.79 22.23
N LYS A 229 1.06 15.21 21.15
CA LYS A 229 -0.37 14.94 20.94
C LYS A 229 -0.66 13.46 20.75
N GLN A 230 0.23 12.72 20.10
CA GLN A 230 0.07 11.27 19.96
C GLN A 230 0.19 10.55 21.31
N PHE A 231 1.14 10.98 22.16
CA PHE A 231 1.28 10.45 23.50
C PHE A 231 0.06 10.76 24.36
N LEU A 232 -0.43 12.00 24.35
CA LEU A 232 -1.65 12.39 25.07
C LEU A 232 -2.89 11.63 24.57
N GLY A 233 -3.04 11.50 23.25
CA GLY A 233 -4.11 10.69 22.67
C GLY A 233 -4.02 9.21 23.08
N GLU A 234 -2.80 8.66 23.22
CA GLU A 234 -2.64 7.30 23.72
C GLU A 234 -2.92 7.18 25.21
N VAL A 235 -2.63 8.21 26.02
CA VAL A 235 -3.05 8.27 27.43
C VAL A 235 -4.57 8.22 27.54
N GLU A 236 -5.29 9.03 26.75
CA GLU A 236 -6.75 9.02 26.71
C GLU A 236 -7.28 7.64 26.30
N ASN A 237 -6.69 7.03 25.27
CA ASN A 237 -7.07 5.69 24.84
C ASN A 237 -6.83 4.64 25.93
N LEU A 238 -5.70 4.70 26.64
CA LEU A 238 -5.37 3.78 27.75
C LEU A 238 -6.27 3.98 28.98
N ALA A 239 -6.78 5.19 29.20
CA ALA A 239 -7.67 5.51 30.30
C ALA A 239 -9.07 4.89 30.12
N VAL A 240 -9.54 4.75 28.88
CA VAL A 240 -10.88 4.22 28.54
C VAL A 240 -10.93 2.68 28.65
N ILE A 241 -9.79 1.99 28.74
CA ILE A 241 -9.75 0.52 28.72
C ILE A 241 -10.26 -0.06 30.05
N GLU A 242 -11.32 -0.86 29.95
CA GLU A 242 -11.73 -1.77 31.00
C GLU A 242 -10.97 -3.10 30.89
N HIS A 243 -10.16 -3.40 31.90
CA HIS A 243 -9.30 -4.58 31.88
C HIS A 243 -10.05 -5.86 32.28
N TYR A 244 -10.07 -6.84 31.39
CA TYR A 244 -10.37 -8.24 31.68
C TYR A 244 -9.16 -9.11 31.32
N SER A 245 -8.90 -10.19 32.06
CA SER A 245 -7.81 -11.11 31.72
C SER A 245 -8.36 -12.39 31.08
N VAL A 246 -7.71 -12.85 30.01
CA VAL A 246 -7.92 -14.20 29.47
C VAL A 246 -7.37 -15.26 30.42
N LEU A 247 -6.60 -14.89 31.44
CA LEU A 247 -6.16 -15.82 32.48
C LEU A 247 -7.26 -16.10 33.52
N ASP A 248 -8.29 -15.25 33.60
CA ASP A 248 -9.37 -15.43 34.56
C ASP A 248 -10.28 -16.58 34.08
N GLY A 249 -10.40 -17.64 34.89
CA GLY A 249 -11.25 -18.81 34.61
C GLY A 249 -10.70 -19.74 33.52
N VAL A 250 -9.39 -19.73 33.27
CA VAL A 250 -8.76 -20.65 32.29
C VAL A 250 -8.92 -22.10 32.71
N GLU A 251 -8.81 -22.39 34.01
CA GLU A 251 -8.94 -23.75 34.53
C GLU A 251 -10.33 -24.32 34.26
N GLN A 252 -11.38 -23.51 34.44
CA GLN A 252 -12.76 -23.92 34.14
C GLN A 252 -12.96 -24.16 32.65
N ARG A 253 -12.51 -23.23 31.79
CA ARG A 253 -12.57 -23.38 30.32
C ARG A 253 -11.80 -24.60 29.83
N LEU A 254 -10.65 -24.89 30.45
CA LEU A 254 -9.84 -26.04 30.12
C LEU A 254 -10.53 -27.35 30.52
N LEU A 255 -11.10 -27.42 31.73
CA LEU A 255 -11.83 -28.60 32.21
C LEU A 255 -13.10 -28.86 31.38
N GLU A 256 -13.82 -27.81 30.98
CA GLU A 256 -14.95 -27.91 30.05
C GLU A 256 -14.53 -28.45 28.68
N GLY A 257 -13.37 -28.04 28.15
CA GLY A 257 -12.83 -28.53 26.88
C GLY A 257 -12.28 -29.95 26.92
N ILE A 258 -11.90 -30.46 28.10
CA ILE A 258 -11.38 -31.82 28.31
C ILE A 258 -12.50 -32.83 28.62
N ASN A 259 -13.66 -32.37 29.08
CA ASN A 259 -14.85 -33.22 29.24
C ASN A 259 -15.42 -33.64 27.87
N VAL A 260 -14.75 -34.60 27.24
CA VAL A 260 -15.22 -35.46 26.15
C VAL A 260 -15.28 -36.88 26.67
#